data_AF-A0A657PNB2-F1
#
_entry.id   AF-A0A657PNB2-F1
#
_cell.length_a   1.000
_cell.length_b   1.000
_cell.length_c   1.000
_cell.angle_alpha   90.00
_cell.angle_beta   90.00
_cell.angle_gamma   90.00
#
_symmetry.space_group_name_H-M   'P 1'
#
loop_
_entity.id
_entity.type
_entity.pdbx_description
1 polymer ?
#
loop_
_entity_poly.entity_id
_entity_poly.type
_entity_poly.pdbx_seq_one_letter_code
_entity_poly.pdbx_strand_id
1 'polypeptide(L)' 'MITPDYQGGGITNLMASVAQGLGGRPSGYPPAPLVDPAALAGAANVLLLVIDGLGYDYLQRHGAGGFLQSNCQGRLT' A
#
# COMPACT_ATOMS: atom_id res chain seq x y z
N MET A 1 -3.16 5.31 -24.12
CA MET A 1 -3.79 4.36 -23.17
C MET A 1 -3.04 4.50 -21.86
N ILE A 2 -3.73 4.75 -20.74
CA ILE A 2 -3.07 4.75 -19.42
C ILE A 2 -3.02 3.29 -18.96
N THR A 3 -1.83 2.78 -18.69
CA THR A 3 -1.61 1.42 -18.20
C THR A 3 -1.30 1.45 -16.70
N PRO A 4 -1.72 0.45 -15.92
CA PRO A 4 -1.33 0.36 -14.52
C PRO A 4 0.18 0.26 -14.36
N ASP A 5 0.71 0.82 -13.27
CA ASP A 5 2.10 0.60 -12.88
C ASP A 5 2.27 -0.78 -12.23
N TYR A 6 3.18 -1.56 -12.76
CA TYR A 6 3.58 -2.87 -12.22
C TYR A 6 5.04 -2.89 -11.73
N GLN A 7 5.73 -1.75 -11.79
CA GLN A 7 7.15 -1.59 -11.48
C GLN A 7 7.41 -1.12 -10.04
N GLY A 8 6.37 -0.98 -9.21
CA GLY A 8 6.52 -0.67 -7.79
C GLY A 8 5.47 0.29 -7.22
N GLY A 9 4.81 1.08 -8.08
CA GLY A 9 3.85 2.11 -7.65
C GLY A 9 2.39 1.65 -7.61
N GLY A 10 2.05 0.47 -8.13
CA GLY A 10 0.66 0.02 -8.22
C GLY A 10 0.18 -0.82 -7.04
N ILE A 11 -1.14 -1.03 -6.97
CA ILE A 11 -1.76 -1.93 -5.97
C ILE A 11 -1.26 -3.38 -6.08
N THR A 12 -0.86 -3.83 -7.26
CA THR A 12 -0.23 -5.14 -7.47
C THR A 12 1.07 -5.26 -6.68
N ASN A 13 1.88 -4.20 -6.65
CA ASN A 13 3.13 -4.15 -5.91
C ASN A 13 2.90 -4.11 -4.40
N LEU A 14 1.83 -3.44 -3.94
CA LEU A 14 1.39 -3.51 -2.54
C LEU A 14 1.10 -4.96 -2.14
N MET A 15 0.35 -5.70 -2.97
CA MET A 15 0.06 -7.10 -2.69
C MET A 15 1.32 -7.98 -2.73
N ALA A 16 2.32 -7.63 -3.53
CA ALA A 16 3.63 -8.29 -3.51
C ALA A 16 4.35 -8.06 -2.15
N SER A 17 4.34 -6.84 -1.61
CA SER A 17 4.89 -6.55 -0.27
C SER A 17 4.17 -7.34 0.83
N VAL A 18 2.83 -7.41 0.76
CA VAL A 18 2.02 -8.16 1.74
C VAL A 18 2.32 -9.65 1.66
N ALA A 19 2.33 -10.23 0.46
CA ALA A 19 2.65 -11.64 0.27
C ALA A 19 4.05 -11.95 0.80
N GLN A 20 5.05 -11.11 0.50
CA GLN A 20 6.42 -11.28 0.98
C GLN A 20 6.51 -11.21 2.51
N GLY A 21 5.91 -10.19 3.12
CA GLY A 21 5.95 -9.99 4.58
C GLY A 21 5.27 -11.11 5.36
N LEU A 22 4.24 -11.74 4.78
CA LEU A 22 3.51 -12.86 5.38
C LEU A 22 4.09 -14.25 5.03
N GLY A 23 5.24 -14.32 4.37
CA GLY A 23 5.89 -15.59 3.99
C GLY A 23 5.19 -16.33 2.83
N GLY A 24 4.40 -15.63 2.02
CA GLY A 24 3.75 -16.14 0.83
C GLY A 24 4.71 -16.41 -0.33
N ARG A 25 4.18 -16.99 -1.41
CA ARG A 25 4.98 -17.28 -2.62
C ARG A 25 5.31 -15.98 -3.38
N PRO A 26 6.48 -15.91 -4.07
CA PRO A 26 6.81 -14.77 -4.91
C PRO A 26 5.73 -14.52 -5.97
N SER A 27 5.24 -13.28 -6.06
CA SER A 27 4.19 -12.89 -7.02
C SER A 27 4.72 -12.62 -8.42
N GLY A 28 6.04 -12.52 -8.60
CA GLY A 28 6.68 -12.10 -9.85
C GLY A 28 6.71 -10.58 -10.07
N TYR A 29 6.18 -9.80 -9.12
CA TYR A 29 6.21 -8.34 -9.14
C TYR A 29 7.12 -7.80 -8.03
N PRO A 30 7.80 -6.67 -8.24
CA PRO A 30 8.57 -6.03 -7.17
C PRO A 30 7.63 -5.55 -6.04
N PRO A 31 8.05 -5.60 -4.78
CA PRO A 31 7.28 -5.05 -3.67
C PRO A 31 7.15 -3.53 -3.79
N ALA A 32 6.03 -2.98 -3.31
CA ALA A 32 5.86 -1.54 -3.17
C ALA A 32 6.77 -1.01 -2.04
N PRO A 33 7.54 0.06 -2.28
CA PRO A 33 8.49 0.60 -1.28
C PRO A 33 7.80 1.28 -0.09
N LEU A 34 6.50 1.56 -0.19
CA LEU A 34 5.71 2.20 0.86
C LEU A 34 5.38 1.29 2.04
N VAL A 35 5.60 -0.02 1.90
CA VAL A 35 5.29 -1.02 2.94
C VAL A 35 6.53 -1.84 3.21
N ASP A 36 7.07 -1.71 4.42
CA ASP A 36 8.17 -2.55 4.90
C ASP A 36 7.66 -3.98 5.16
N PRO A 37 8.13 -4.99 4.39
CA PRO A 37 7.74 -6.38 4.62
C PRO A 37 8.10 -6.89 6.03
N ALA A 38 9.16 -6.36 6.65
CA ALA A 38 9.58 -6.78 7.99
C ALA A 38 8.56 -6.35 9.07
N ALA A 39 7.93 -5.18 8.89
CA ALA A 39 6.86 -4.73 9.78
C ALA A 39 5.64 -5.66 9.73
N LEU A 40 5.34 -6.23 8.57
CA LEU A 40 4.26 -7.20 8.40
C LEU A 40 4.61 -8.57 9.01
N ALA A 41 5.86 -9.01 8.87
CA ALA A 41 6.32 -10.31 9.41
C ALA A 41 6.23 -10.38 10.94
N GLY A 42 6.40 -9.25 11.63
CA GLY A 42 6.27 -9.17 13.10
C GLY A 42 4.83 -9.05 13.61
N ALA A 43 3.83 -8.87 12.73
CA ALA A 43 2.45 -8.63 13.13
C ALA A 43 1.70 -9.95 13.37
N ALA A 44 0.99 -10.05 14.49
CA ALA A 44 0.12 -11.19 14.78
C ALA A 44 -1.11 -11.25 13.85
N ASN A 45 -1.63 -10.07 13.46
CA ASN A 45 -2.77 -9.94 12.55
C ASN A 45 -2.49 -8.78 11.59
N VAL A 46 -2.83 -8.98 10.32
CA VAL A 46 -2.73 -7.95 9.28
C VAL A 46 -4.11 -7.71 8.68
N LEU A 47 -4.53 -6.44 8.69
CA LEU A 47 -5.79 -5.99 8.10
C LEU A 47 -5.48 -5.08 6.90
N LEU A 48 -5.95 -5.46 5.72
CA LEU A 48 -5.91 -4.62 4.53
C LEU A 48 -7.30 -4.01 4.30
N LEU A 49 -7.40 -2.68 4.37
CA LEU A 49 -8.62 -1.94 4.08
C LEU A 49 -8.48 -1.19 2.76
N VAL A 50 -9.34 -1.53 1.79
CA VAL A 50 -9.45 -0.81 0.52
C VAL A 50 -10.70 0.08 0.59
N ILE A 51 -10.50 1.39 0.55
CA ILE A 51 -11.57 2.38 0.61
C ILE A 51 -11.75 2.97 -0.78
N ASP A 52 -12.83 2.60 -1.45
CA ASP A 52 -13.17 3.20 -2.73
C ASP A 52 -13.61 4.65 -2.55
N GLY A 53 -13.18 5.54 -3.45
CA GLY A 53 -13.46 6.97 -3.40
C GLY A 53 -12.57 7.80 -2.47
N LEU A 54 -11.66 7.21 -1.69
CA LEU A 54 -10.69 7.96 -0.87
C LEU A 54 -9.43 8.31 -1.66
N GLY A 55 -9.50 9.37 -2.46
CA GLY A 55 -8.35 9.85 -3.25
C GLY A 55 -7.26 10.51 -2.41
N TYR A 56 -5.99 10.35 -2.79
CA TYR A 56 -4.84 10.96 -2.10
C TYR A 56 -4.97 12.48 -1.97
N ASP A 57 -5.27 13.17 -3.07
CA ASP A 57 -5.41 14.64 -3.05
C ASP A 57 -6.59 15.09 -2.17
N TYR A 58 -7.67 14.30 -2.14
CA TYR A 58 -8.79 14.57 -1.26
C TYR A 58 -8.39 14.42 0.21
N LEU A 59 -7.70 13.32 0.55
CA LEU A 59 -7.20 13.04 1.90
C LEU A 59 -6.26 14.15 2.39
N GLN A 60 -5.33 14.61 1.55
CA GLN A 60 -4.40 15.68 1.93
C GLN A 60 -5.10 17.03 2.13
N ARG A 61 -6.12 17.34 1.33
CA ARG A 61 -6.82 18.64 1.41
C ARG A 61 -7.86 18.70 2.52
N HIS A 62 -8.65 17.64 2.68
CA HIS A 62 -9.82 17.64 3.57
C HIS A 62 -9.64 16.79 4.83
N GLY A 63 -8.63 15.91 4.86
CA GLY A 63 -8.32 15.07 6.01
C GLY A 63 -7.23 15.62 6.93
N ALA A 64 -6.79 16.87 6.73
CA ALA A 64 -5.70 17.48 7.49
C ALA A 64 -5.94 17.39 9.01
N GLY A 65 -4.93 16.89 9.75
CA GLY A 65 -5.03 16.67 11.20
C GLY A 65 -5.83 15.43 11.61
N GLY A 66 -6.38 14.67 10.66
CA GLY A 66 -7.06 13.40 10.91
C GLY A 66 -6.12 12.20 10.90
N PHE A 67 -6.57 11.10 11.49
CA PHE A 67 -5.79 9.86 11.65
C PHE A 67 -5.21 9.32 10.33
N LEU A 68 -6.03 9.26 9.28
CA LEU A 68 -5.61 8.71 7.98
C LEU A 68 -4.56 9.58 7.29
N GLN A 69 -4.67 10.91 7.39
CA GLN A 69 -3.69 11.81 6.78
C GLN A 69 -2.37 11.78 7.55
N SER A 70 -2.42 11.77 8.89
CA SER A 70 -1.24 11.71 9.75
C SER A 70 -0.45 10.40 9.64
N ASN A 71 -1.10 9.32 9.22
CA ASN A 71 -0.47 8.00 9.03
C ASN A 71 -0.30 7.62 7.55
N CYS A 72 -0.51 8.56 6.62
CA CYS A 72 -0.34 8.31 5.19
C CYS A 72 1.15 8.16 4.86
N GLN A 73 1.58 6.97 4.46
CA GLN A 73 2.96 6.69 4.08
C GLN A 73 3.33 7.20 2.69
N GLY A 74 2.33 7.35 1.81
CA GLY A 74 2.55 7.81 0.44
C GLY A 74 1.37 7.49 -0.47
N ARG A 75 1.62 7.59 -1.77
CA ARG A 75 0.63 7.44 -2.83
C ARG A 75 1.02 6.31 -3.79
N LEU A 76 0.04 5.52 -4.20
CA LEU A 76 0.12 4.57 -5.31
C LEU A 76 -0.41 5.22 -6.61
N THR A 77 -0.11 4.62 -7.77
CA THR A 77 -0.38 5.17 -9.10
C THR A 77 -1.42 4.39 -9.88
#